data_AF-A0A9N9JPI6-F1
#
_entry.id   AF-A0A9N9JPI6-F1
#
_cell.length_a   1.000
_cell.length_b   1.000
_cell.length_c   1.000
_cell.angle_alpha   90.00
_cell.angle_beta   90.00
_cell.angle_gamma   90.00
#
_symmetry.space_group_name_H-M   'P 1'
#
loop_
_entity.id
_entity.type
_entity.pdbx_description
1 polymer ?
#
loop_
_entity_poly.entity_id
_entity_poly.type
_entity_poly.pdbx_seq_one_letter_code
_entity_poly.pdbx_strand_id
1 'polypeptide(L)'
;IPTRNNLVTKNNERLTAILEDALSKHQDIPFMAIDVEESTEFTNGQAWYVLRLYGPLINSQKAVVSITGIQVFFDILVPEDESSNLFETKIRAILSGEIKWLKIEHVKVYPFRGYHLDKKSYLRIYTTNTKQRKIAMKAIQKK
;
A
#
# COMPACT_ATOMS: atom_id res chain seq x y z
N ILE A 1 14.67 42.60 25.44
CA ILE A 1 14.16 42.07 24.15
C ILE A 1 14.35 40.56 24.18
N PRO A 2 13.31 39.74 23.92
CA PRO A 2 13.46 38.28 23.90
C PRO A 2 14.43 37.86 22.78
N THR A 3 15.30 36.89 23.04
CA THR A 3 16.13 36.32 21.98
C THR A 3 15.26 35.47 21.04
N ARG A 4 15.73 35.27 19.81
CA ARG A 4 15.08 34.37 18.84
C ARG A 4 14.82 32.98 19.45
N ASN A 5 15.78 32.46 20.22
CA ASN A 5 15.66 31.15 20.87
C ASN A 5 14.51 31.13 21.89
N ASN A 6 14.36 32.19 22.70
CA ASN A 6 13.25 32.28 23.67
C ASN A 6 11.88 32.28 23.00
N LEU A 7 11.75 32.92 21.83
CA LEU A 7 10.50 32.92 21.05
C LEU A 7 10.19 31.55 20.43
N VAL A 8 11.21 30.87 19.90
CA VAL A 8 11.08 29.52 19.32
C VAL A 8 10.66 28.52 20.40
N THR A 9 11.32 28.53 21.57
CA THR A 9 11.00 27.61 22.67
C THR A 9 9.56 27.78 23.14
N LYS A 10 9.11 29.02 23.39
CA LYS A 10 7.74 29.30 23.83
C LYS A 10 6.68 28.84 22.83
N ASN A 11 6.94 29.03 21.53
CA ASN A 11 6.03 28.57 20.49
C ASN A 11 5.98 27.03 20.42
N ASN A 12 7.13 26.36 20.55
CA ASN A 12 7.19 24.90 20.56
C ASN A 12 6.47 24.29 21.77
N GLU A 13 6.57 24.90 22.95
CA GLU A 13 5.83 24.48 24.15
C GLU A 13 4.32 24.55 23.91
N ARG A 14 3.83 25.66 23.33
CA ARG A 14 2.41 25.81 22.99
C ARG A 14 1.93 24.79 21.96
N LEU A 15 2.73 24.56 20.91
CA LEU A 15 2.38 23.61 19.85
C LEU A 15 2.43 22.16 20.34
N THR A 16 3.36 21.84 21.24
CA THR A 16 3.41 20.52 21.89
C THR A 16 2.19 20.31 22.76
N ALA A 17 1.77 21.29 23.55
CA ALA A 17 0.54 21.19 24.35
C ALA A 17 -0.71 20.95 23.48
N ILE A 18 -0.80 21.57 22.30
CA ILE A 18 -1.89 21.33 21.34
C ILE A 18 -1.85 19.89 20.81
N LEU A 19 -0.66 19.38 20.47
CA LEU A 19 -0.49 18.01 20.00
C LEU A 19 -0.88 16.99 21.07
N GLU A 20 -0.43 17.18 22.32
CA GLU A 20 -0.76 16.30 23.45
C GLU A 20 -2.26 16.32 23.77
N ASP A 21 -2.90 17.50 23.72
CA ASP A 21 -4.35 17.62 23.90
C ASP A 21 -5.10 16.85 22.80
N ALA A 22 -4.70 17.00 21.54
CA ALA A 22 -5.28 16.25 20.41
C ALA A 22 -5.11 14.74 20.57
N LEU A 23 -3.91 14.28 20.97
CA LEU A 23 -3.63 12.87 21.28
C LEU A 23 -4.53 12.35 22.40
N SER A 24 -4.64 13.09 23.51
CA SER A 24 -5.46 12.69 24.66
C SER A 24 -6.95 12.57 24.32
N LYS A 25 -7.42 13.42 23.41
CA LYS A 25 -8.82 13.46 22.94
C LYS A 25 -9.07 12.55 21.74
N HIS A 26 -8.07 11.81 21.27
CA HIS A 26 -8.16 10.97 20.07
C HIS A 26 -8.65 11.76 18.85
N GLN A 27 -8.23 13.02 18.73
CA GLN A 27 -8.52 13.86 17.58
C GLN A 27 -7.58 13.56 16.42
N ASP A 28 -8.01 13.92 15.22
CA ASP A 28 -7.17 13.81 14.04
C ASP A 28 -5.90 14.67 14.18
N ILE A 29 -4.76 14.07 13.86
CA ILE A 29 -3.46 14.75 13.90
C ILE A 29 -3.09 15.13 12.47
N PRO A 30 -3.09 16.43 12.11
CA PRO A 30 -2.69 16.85 10.78
C PRO A 30 -1.20 16.52 10.58
N PHE A 31 -0.91 15.92 9.43
CA PHE A 31 0.43 15.47 9.04
C PHE A 31 0.67 15.79 7.57
N MET A 32 1.87 16.27 7.25
CA MET A 32 2.30 16.50 5.88
C MET A 32 3.48 15.61 5.56
N ALA A 33 3.26 14.60 4.72
CA ALA A 33 4.34 13.75 4.22
C ALA A 33 5.26 14.56 3.30
N ILE A 34 6.57 14.51 3.57
CA ILE A 34 7.62 15.10 2.72
C ILE A 34 8.47 14.02 2.04
N ASP A 35 8.42 12.78 2.54
CA ASP A 35 9.12 11.64 1.98
C ASP A 35 8.32 10.35 2.20
N VAL A 36 8.59 9.34 1.38
CA VAL A 36 7.87 8.06 1.37
C VAL A 36 8.83 6.91 1.12
N GLU A 37 8.66 5.83 1.88
CA GLU A 37 9.46 4.62 1.75
C GLU A 37 8.57 3.38 1.71
N GLU A 38 8.85 2.49 0.77
CA GLU A 38 8.31 1.14 0.76
C GLU A 38 9.17 0.23 1.63
N SER A 39 8.55 -0.45 2.58
CA SER A 39 9.24 -1.42 3.44
C SER A 39 8.45 -2.72 3.57
N THR A 40 8.99 -3.69 4.30
CA THR A 40 8.35 -4.97 4.55
C THR A 40 8.54 -5.34 6.00
N GLU A 41 7.44 -5.68 6.68
CA GLU A 41 7.46 -6.12 8.07
C GLU A 41 7.02 -7.58 8.18
N PHE A 42 7.62 -8.32 9.11
CA PHE A 42 7.28 -9.71 9.36
C PHE A 42 6.28 -9.80 10.51
N THR A 43 5.08 -10.31 10.21
CA THR A 43 4.06 -10.61 11.21
C THR A 43 3.54 -12.02 10.99
N ASN A 44 3.47 -12.83 12.05
CA ASN A 44 3.02 -14.22 12.00
C ASN A 44 3.77 -15.07 10.95
N GLY A 45 5.08 -14.86 10.81
CA GLY A 45 5.92 -15.59 9.85
C GLY A 45 5.73 -15.20 8.38
N GLN A 46 4.90 -14.21 8.07
CA GLN A 46 4.67 -13.70 6.73
C GLN A 46 5.17 -12.25 6.60
N ALA A 47 5.86 -11.97 5.50
CA ALA A 47 6.34 -10.63 5.16
C ALA A 47 5.26 -9.82 4.43
N TRP A 48 4.80 -8.74 5.06
CA TRP A 48 3.77 -7.84 4.55
C TRP A 48 4.34 -6.49 4.16
N TYR A 49 3.79 -5.91 3.11
CA TYR A 49 4.12 -4.57 2.65
C TYR A 49 3.69 -3.51 3.67
N VAL A 50 4.56 -2.52 3.87
CA VAL A 50 4.30 -1.34 4.70
C VAL A 50 4.75 -0.10 3.95
N LEU A 51 3.87 0.89 3.83
CA LEU A 51 4.21 2.20 3.30
C LEU A 51 4.51 3.14 4.47
N ARG A 52 5.72 3.69 4.53
CA ARG A 52 6.12 4.66 5.55
C ARG A 52 6.09 6.05 4.96
N LEU A 53 5.37 6.96 5.62
CA LEU A 53 5.35 8.38 5.29
C LEU A 53 6.14 9.13 6.35
N TYR A 54 7.10 9.96 5.93
CA TYR A 54 7.92 10.78 6.82
C TYR A 54 7.53 12.23 6.69
N GLY A 55 7.47 12.95 7.81
CA GLY A 55 7.07 14.36 7.79
C GLY A 55 7.14 15.03 9.16
N PRO A 56 7.17 16.37 9.19
CA PRO A 56 7.06 17.11 10.44
C PRO A 56 5.61 17.17 10.92
N LEU A 57 5.42 17.16 12.25
CA LEU A 57 4.16 17.53 12.90
C LEU A 57 4.07 19.06 13.07
N ILE A 58 2.93 19.53 13.56
CA ILE A 58 2.66 20.96 13.77
C ILE A 58 3.69 21.64 14.70
N ASN A 59 4.28 20.88 15.64
CA ASN A 59 5.34 21.33 16.55
C ASN A 59 6.77 21.12 15.98
N SER A 60 6.89 20.84 14.67
CA SER A 60 8.14 20.56 13.96
C SER A 60 8.89 19.28 14.40
N GLN A 61 8.28 18.43 15.23
CA GLN A 61 8.85 17.11 15.51
C GLN A 61 8.73 16.20 14.29
N LYS A 62 9.71 15.31 14.10
CA LYS A 62 9.67 14.31 13.04
C LYS A 62 8.68 13.21 13.41
N ALA A 63 7.81 12.86 12.48
CA ALA A 63 6.89 11.74 12.58
C ALA A 63 7.07 10.76 11.43
N VAL A 64 6.76 9.50 11.71
CA VAL A 64 6.65 8.42 10.74
C VAL A 64 5.26 7.82 10.85
N VAL A 65 4.51 7.82 9.76
CA VAL A 65 3.20 7.17 9.67
C VAL A 65 3.37 5.88 8.88
N SER A 66 3.20 4.74 9.55
CA SER A 66 3.25 3.41 8.92
C SER A 66 1.86 2.97 8.51
N ILE A 67 1.62 2.84 7.21
CA ILE A 67 0.39 2.30 6.66
C ILE A 67 0.59 0.81 6.39
N THR A 68 -0.10 0.00 7.17
CA THR A 68 -0.10 -1.47 7.08
C THR A 68 -1.41 -1.95 6.42
N GLY A 69 -1.52 -3.26 6.14
CA GLY A 69 -2.74 -3.83 5.55
C GLY A 69 -2.95 -3.56 4.06
N ILE A 70 -2.01 -2.86 3.41
CA ILE A 70 -2.01 -2.67 1.96
C ILE A 70 -1.75 -4.01 1.28
N GLN A 71 -2.74 -4.50 0.51
CA GLN A 71 -2.58 -5.70 -0.29
C GLN A 71 -2.04 -5.34 -1.67
N VAL A 72 -0.81 -5.78 -1.96
CA VAL A 72 -0.13 -5.47 -3.22
C VAL A 72 -0.68 -6.37 -4.33
N PHE A 73 -1.20 -5.78 -5.41
CA PHE A 73 -1.83 -6.54 -6.49
C PHE A 73 -1.34 -6.20 -7.90
N PHE A 74 -1.77 -7.01 -8.85
CA PHE A 74 -1.74 -6.76 -10.28
C PHE A 74 -2.91 -7.47 -10.97
N ASP A 75 -3.29 -6.98 -12.15
CA ASP A 75 -4.44 -7.49 -12.91
C ASP A 75 -3.97 -8.22 -14.17
N ILE A 76 -4.64 -9.31 -14.53
CA ILE A 76 -4.42 -10.08 -15.76
C ILE A 76 -5.72 -10.19 -16.51
N LEU A 77 -5.69 -9.86 -17.81
CA LEU A 77 -6.85 -9.99 -18.69
C LEU A 77 -7.22 -11.47 -18.84
N VAL A 78 -8.49 -11.79 -18.66
CA VAL A 78 -9.02 -13.13 -18.98
C VAL A 78 -9.17 -13.23 -20.50
N PRO A 79 -8.68 -14.31 -21.16
CA PRO A 79 -8.90 -14.55 -22.57
C PRO A 79 -10.40 -14.58 -22.92
N GLU A 80 -10.78 -14.06 -24.08
CA GLU A 80 -12.20 -13.95 -24.48
C GLU A 80 -12.87 -15.31 -24.70
N ASP A 81 -12.08 -16.34 -25.02
CA ASP A 81 -12.48 -17.71 -25.23
C ASP A 81 -12.49 -18.56 -23.94
N GLU A 82 -12.11 -17.99 -22.80
CA GLU A 82 -12.05 -18.69 -21.51
C GLU A 82 -13.01 -18.12 -20.46
N SER A 83 -13.60 -19.02 -19.65
CA SER A 83 -14.31 -18.59 -18.44
C SER A 83 -13.33 -18.15 -17.36
N SER A 84 -13.72 -17.15 -16.56
CA SER A 84 -12.86 -16.62 -15.49
C SER A 84 -12.47 -17.68 -14.45
N ASN A 85 -13.34 -18.65 -14.17
CA ASN A 85 -13.04 -19.76 -13.23
C ASN A 85 -11.98 -20.72 -13.79
N LEU A 86 -12.07 -21.04 -15.10
CA LEU A 86 -11.09 -21.91 -15.75
C LEU A 86 -9.72 -21.22 -15.78
N PHE A 87 -9.70 -19.95 -16.15
CA PHE A 87 -8.47 -19.16 -16.20
C PHE A 87 -7.86 -19.00 -14.80
N GLU A 88 -8.66 -18.75 -13.76
CA GLU A 88 -8.18 -18.70 -12.37
C GLU A 88 -7.52 -20.01 -11.96
N THR A 89 -8.13 -21.15 -12.31
CA THR A 89 -7.57 -22.48 -11.99
C THR A 89 -6.18 -22.64 -12.60
N LYS A 90 -5.98 -22.21 -13.87
CA LYS A 90 -4.67 -22.23 -14.53
C LYS A 90 -3.66 -21.32 -13.83
N ILE A 91 -4.06 -20.10 -13.48
CA ILE A 91 -3.20 -19.15 -12.76
C ILE A 91 -2.79 -19.69 -11.38
N ARG A 92 -3.72 -20.29 -10.64
CA ARG A 92 -3.41 -20.93 -9.35
C ARG A 92 -2.40 -22.07 -9.49
N ALA A 93 -2.55 -22.90 -10.52
CA ALA A 93 -1.62 -23.99 -10.80
C ALA A 93 -0.20 -23.48 -11.16
N ILE A 94 -0.08 -22.36 -11.88
CA ILE A 94 1.22 -21.74 -12.15
C ILE A 94 1.84 -21.18 -10.87
N LEU A 95 1.04 -20.57 -10.00
CA LEU A 95 1.54 -19.84 -8.82
C LEU A 95 1.77 -20.72 -7.57
N SER A 96 1.19 -21.92 -7.50
CA SER A 96 1.21 -22.77 -6.30
C SER A 96 2.62 -23.16 -5.84
N GLY A 97 3.60 -23.21 -6.76
CA GLY A 97 5.01 -23.48 -6.43
C GLY A 97 5.88 -22.23 -6.26
N GLU A 98 5.36 -21.05 -6.58
CA GLU A 98 6.15 -19.82 -6.73
C GLU A 98 5.97 -18.87 -5.55
N ILE A 99 4.75 -18.80 -4.99
CA ILE A 99 4.40 -17.91 -3.89
C ILE A 99 3.56 -18.65 -2.83
N LYS A 100 3.78 -18.32 -1.56
CA LYS A 100 3.13 -19.01 -0.43
C LYS A 100 1.69 -18.57 -0.18
N TRP A 101 1.41 -17.30 -0.41
CA TRP A 101 0.11 -16.71 -0.14
C TRP A 101 -0.33 -15.89 -1.35
N LEU A 102 -1.58 -16.11 -1.76
CA LEU A 102 -2.21 -15.35 -2.81
C LEU A 102 -3.72 -15.31 -2.59
N LYS A 103 -4.34 -14.21 -3.00
CA LYS A 103 -5.79 -14.07 -3.13
C LYS A 103 -6.07 -13.64 -4.56
N ILE A 104 -7.08 -14.23 -5.18
CA ILE A 104 -7.51 -13.86 -6.53
C ILE A 104 -8.94 -13.35 -6.43
N GLU A 105 -9.21 -12.22 -7.08
CA GLU A 105 -10.55 -11.66 -7.24
C GLU A 105 -10.87 -11.49 -8.72
N HIS A 106 -12.14 -11.66 -9.08
CA HIS A 106 -12.62 -11.41 -10.44
C HIS A 106 -13.11 -9.97 -10.52
N VAL A 107 -12.56 -9.20 -11.46
CA VAL A 107 -12.92 -7.80 -11.63
C VAL A 107 -13.28 -7.52 -13.09
N LYS A 108 -14.20 -6.56 -13.31
CA LYS A 108 -14.53 -6.07 -14.66
C LYS A 108 -14.16 -4.60 -14.76
N VAL A 109 -13.23 -4.27 -15.64
CA VAL A 109 -12.70 -2.91 -15.82
C VAL A 109 -12.50 -2.59 -17.30
N TYR A 110 -12.43 -1.30 -17.63
CA TYR A 110 -12.08 -0.88 -18.97
C TYR A 110 -10.58 -1.09 -19.21
N PRO A 111 -10.19 -1.73 -20.32
CA PRO A 111 -8.77 -1.84 -20.67
C PRO A 111 -8.14 -0.46 -20.83
N PHE A 112 -6.93 -0.29 -20.31
CA PHE A 112 -6.21 0.98 -20.40
C PHE A 112 -5.83 1.35 -21.85
N ARG A 113 -5.61 0.36 -22.71
CA ARG A 113 -5.19 0.57 -24.11
C ARG A 113 -6.36 0.37 -25.08
N GLY A 114 -6.58 1.38 -25.92
CA GLY A 114 -7.64 1.39 -26.92
C GLY A 114 -8.96 1.91 -26.36
N TYR A 115 -9.90 2.16 -27.27
CA TYR A 115 -11.26 2.53 -26.90
C TYR A 115 -12.13 1.26 -26.87
N HIS A 116 -12.74 0.98 -25.73
CA HIS A 116 -13.61 -0.18 -25.52
C HIS A 116 -14.95 0.31 -25.00
N LEU A 117 -16.04 -0.09 -25.66
CA LEU A 117 -17.40 0.21 -25.22
C LEU A 117 -17.76 -0.59 -23.95
N ASP A 118 -17.22 -1.81 -23.85
CA ASP A 118 -17.51 -2.74 -22.78
C ASP A 118 -16.32 -2.96 -21.84
N LYS A 119 -16.63 -3.27 -20.58
CA LYS A 119 -15.64 -3.71 -19.60
C LYS A 119 -15.19 -5.13 -19.92
N LYS A 120 -13.89 -5.39 -19.81
CA LYS A 120 -13.33 -6.74 -19.92
C LYS A 120 -13.13 -7.35 -18.55
N SER A 121 -13.13 -8.69 -18.50
CA SER A 121 -12.89 -9.46 -17.28
C SER A 121 -11.39 -9.59 -17.01
N TYR A 122 -10.99 -9.38 -15.76
CA TYR A 122 -9.62 -9.53 -15.27
C TYR A 122 -9.61 -10.37 -14.01
N LEU A 123 -8.48 -11.06 -13.77
CA LEU A 123 -8.14 -11.60 -12.47
C LEU A 123 -7.22 -10.62 -11.75
N ARG A 124 -7.63 -10.15 -10.59
CA ARG A 124 -6.80 -9.37 -9.68
C ARG A 124 -6.10 -10.29 -8.70
N ILE A 125 -4.77 -10.32 -8.77
CA ILE A 125 -3.94 -11.20 -7.95
C ILE A 125 -3.27 -10.38 -6.87
N TYR A 126 -3.68 -10.62 -5.63
CA TYR A 126 -3.09 -10.04 -4.44
C TYR A 126 -1.95 -10.91 -3.93
N THR A 127 -0.90 -10.24 -3.48
CA THR A 127 0.31 -10.80 -2.88
C THR A 127 0.66 -10.04 -1.61
N THR A 128 1.53 -10.60 -0.77
CA THR A 128 1.83 -9.99 0.52
C THR A 128 2.78 -8.80 0.45
N ASN A 129 3.64 -8.74 -0.59
CA ASN A 129 4.58 -7.64 -0.81
C ASN A 129 5.03 -7.54 -2.28
N THR A 130 5.76 -6.47 -2.59
CA THR A 130 6.25 -6.16 -3.94
C THR A 130 7.20 -7.22 -4.50
N LYS A 131 7.99 -7.89 -3.66
CA LYS A 131 8.86 -9.01 -4.07
C LYS A 131 8.03 -10.21 -4.53
N GLN A 132 7.03 -10.63 -3.75
CA GLN A 132 6.13 -11.72 -4.11
C GLN A 132 5.34 -11.39 -5.39
N ARG A 133 4.84 -10.15 -5.53
CA ARG A 133 4.23 -9.68 -6.79
C ARG A 133 5.15 -9.89 -7.99
N LYS A 134 6.43 -9.47 -7.88
CA LYS A 134 7.40 -9.59 -8.97
C LYS A 134 7.69 -11.05 -9.34
N ILE A 135 7.74 -11.96 -8.36
CA ILE A 135 7.90 -13.40 -8.60
C ILE A 135 6.68 -13.93 -9.35
N ALA A 136 5.46 -13.63 -8.86
CA ALA A 136 4.21 -14.05 -9.48
C ALA A 136 4.08 -13.58 -10.94
N MET A 137 4.36 -12.30 -11.20
CA MET A 137 4.34 -11.75 -12.56
C MET A 137 5.31 -12.47 -13.49
N LYS A 138 6.54 -12.75 -13.02
CA LYS A 138 7.54 -13.47 -13.82
C LYS A 138 7.15 -14.93 -14.08
N ALA A 139 6.55 -15.61 -13.11
CA ALA A 139 6.10 -16.99 -13.27
C ALA A 139 5.03 -17.09 -14.36
N ILE A 140 4.09 -16.14 -14.37
CA ILE A 140 3.02 -16.10 -15.36
C ILE A 140 3.56 -15.73 -16.75
N GLN A 141 4.49 -14.76 -16.85
CA GLN A 141 5.07 -14.37 -18.14
C GLN A 141 5.91 -15.46 -18.83
N LYS A 142 6.37 -16.47 -18.09
CA LYS A 142 7.17 -17.58 -18.63
C LYS A 142 6.32 -18.72 -19.23
N LYS A 143 5.01 -18.67 -19.07
CA LYS A 143 4.06 -19.72 -19.47
C LYS A 143 3.07 -19.15 -20.48
#